data_AF-A0A321LL82-F1
#
_entry.id   AF-A0A321LL82-F1
#
_cell.length_a   1.000
_cell.length_b   1.000
_cell.length_c   1.000
_cell.angle_alpha   90.00
_cell.angle_beta   90.00
_cell.angle_gamma   90.00
#
_symmetry.space_group_name_H-M   'P 1'
#
loop_
_entity.id
_entity.type
_entity.pdbx_description
1 polymer ?
#
loop_
_entity_poly.entity_id
_entity_poly.type
_entity_poly.pdbx_seq_one_letter_code
_entity_poly.pdbx_strand_id
1 'polypeptide(L)'
;METQVFNRALAVLILCTAVWFSACKKPSYADIKVEEHGAAAQGNREEPKSQSIDPESDLKKLGAPDQGNADQQKGIAMPDFFDSGKGRVKDLPYYPRAVTTNIQIAPVSNTTMLLQVMKTRDSFETVTAFFDQALKTGGWKISSLNKGESLWSWELAKDKGEQGAIQVEGQKEQGIVFIVLRRARSATELDKK
;
A
#
# COMPACT_ATOMS: atom_id res chain seq x y z
N MET A 1 41.71 20.55 -54.86
CA MET A 1 41.84 20.25 -53.42
C MET A 1 40.82 19.20 -53.09
N GLU A 2 41.30 17.96 -53.07
CA GLU A 2 40.54 16.75 -52.77
C GLU A 2 40.52 16.49 -51.26
N THR A 3 39.63 15.56 -50.87
CA THR A 3 39.57 14.80 -49.61
C THR A 3 39.00 15.49 -48.38
N GLN A 4 37.77 15.12 -48.02
CA GLN A 4 37.50 14.73 -46.64
C GLN A 4 37.00 13.29 -46.59
N VAL A 5 37.67 12.57 -45.71
CA VAL A 5 37.68 11.12 -45.54
C VAL A 5 36.64 10.72 -44.51
N PHE A 6 35.99 9.60 -44.82
CA PHE A 6 35.19 8.74 -43.97
C PHE A 6 35.66 8.61 -42.50
N ASN A 7 34.72 8.75 -41.56
CA ASN A 7 34.66 8.03 -40.29
C ASN A 7 33.23 7.47 -40.19
N ARG A 8 32.91 6.26 -40.65
CA ARG A 8 33.14 4.95 -40.00
C ARG A 8 32.92 5.00 -38.48
N ALA A 9 31.72 4.64 -38.03
CA ALA A 9 31.49 3.54 -37.08
C ALA A 9 30.10 3.68 -36.43
N LEU A 10 29.10 2.94 -36.95
CA LEU A 10 28.18 2.28 -36.03
C LEU A 10 27.79 0.95 -36.65
N ALA A 11 28.49 -0.08 -36.18
CA ALA A 11 28.24 -1.46 -36.52
C ALA A 11 26.85 -1.85 -35.98
N VAL A 12 25.99 -2.25 -36.90
CA VAL A 12 24.77 -3.00 -36.62
C VAL A 12 25.20 -4.41 -36.23
N LEU A 13 24.98 -4.76 -34.96
CA LEU A 13 25.12 -6.13 -34.46
C LEU A 13 24.02 -6.39 -33.43
N ILE A 14 22.80 -6.59 -33.94
CA ILE A 14 21.67 -7.11 -33.17
C ILE A 14 21.79 -8.63 -33.20
N LEU A 15 22.41 -9.19 -32.16
CA LEU A 15 22.37 -10.60 -31.83
C LEU A 15 22.08 -10.72 -30.34
N CYS A 16 20.87 -11.12 -29.98
CA CYS A 16 20.56 -11.87 -28.76
C CYS A 16 19.13 -12.38 -28.81
N THR A 17 19.01 -13.60 -29.31
CA THR A 17 17.94 -14.54 -28.99
C THR A 17 17.83 -14.74 -27.47
N ALA A 18 16.64 -14.58 -26.90
CA ALA A 18 16.18 -15.41 -25.79
C ALA A 18 14.66 -15.24 -25.60
N VAL A 19 13.93 -16.16 -26.22
CA VAL A 19 12.57 -16.53 -25.83
C VAL A 19 12.64 -17.01 -24.38
N TRP A 20 12.04 -16.30 -23.44
CA TRP A 20 11.60 -16.86 -22.17
C TRP A 20 10.15 -16.45 -21.91
N PHE A 21 9.26 -17.32 -22.38
CA PHE A 21 7.94 -17.50 -21.78
C PHE A 21 8.15 -17.94 -20.32
N SER A 22 8.14 -16.99 -19.39
CA SER A 22 7.83 -17.32 -17.99
C SER A 22 6.33 -17.30 -17.84
N ALA A 23 5.76 -18.50 -17.84
CA ALA A 23 4.37 -18.78 -17.56
C ALA A 23 3.96 -18.14 -16.22
N CYS A 24 3.01 -17.21 -16.27
CA CYS A 24 2.25 -16.77 -15.11
C CYS A 24 1.39 -17.93 -14.61
N LYS A 25 1.86 -18.68 -13.59
CA LYS A 25 0.96 -19.47 -12.75
C LYS A 25 0.27 -18.51 -11.78
N LYS A 26 -1.01 -18.23 -12.04
CA LYS A 26 -1.90 -17.58 -11.06
C LYS A 26 -2.01 -18.52 -9.84
N PRO A 27 -1.81 -18.07 -8.60
CA PRO A 27 -2.21 -18.86 -7.45
C PRO A 27 -3.75 -18.95 -7.45
N SER A 28 -4.26 -20.17 -7.56
CA SER A 28 -5.67 -20.48 -7.35
C SER A 28 -5.94 -20.45 -5.84
N TYR A 29 -6.91 -19.65 -5.40
CA TYR A 29 -7.40 -19.57 -4.02
C TYR A 29 -8.26 -20.79 -3.63
N ALA A 30 -7.80 -22.01 -3.95
CA ALA A 30 -8.52 -23.24 -3.67
C ALA A 30 -7.87 -24.11 -2.57
N ASP A 31 -6.71 -23.73 -2.04
CA ASP A 31 -5.95 -24.55 -1.06
C ASP A 31 -5.74 -23.90 0.31
N ILE A 32 -6.53 -22.88 0.68
CA ILE A 32 -6.56 -22.44 2.09
C ILE A 32 -7.45 -23.41 2.86
N LYS A 33 -6.86 -24.53 3.30
CA LYS A 33 -7.39 -25.28 4.44
C LYS A 33 -7.18 -24.41 5.67
N VAL A 34 -8.27 -23.91 6.23
CA VAL A 34 -8.27 -23.34 7.57
C VAL A 34 -8.03 -24.51 8.52
N GLU A 35 -6.77 -24.79 8.82
CA GLU A 35 -6.43 -25.67 9.93
C GLU A 35 -6.67 -24.91 11.23
N GLU A 36 -7.85 -25.17 11.77
CA GLU A 36 -8.27 -24.87 13.12
C GLU A 36 -7.42 -25.73 14.08
N HIS A 37 -6.26 -25.22 14.48
CA HIS A 37 -5.51 -25.83 15.57
C HIS A 37 -6.03 -25.32 16.91
N GLY A 38 -6.90 -26.12 17.53
CA GLY A 38 -7.35 -25.84 18.88
C GLY A 38 -8.28 -26.87 19.51
N ALA A 39 -7.93 -28.17 19.55
CA ALA A 39 -8.26 -29.05 20.68
C ALA A 39 -7.69 -30.46 20.49
N ALA A 40 -7.03 -30.95 21.52
CA ALA A 40 -6.71 -32.37 21.70
C ALA A 40 -7.98 -33.20 21.87
N ALA A 41 -8.04 -34.39 21.27
CA ALA A 41 -8.37 -35.65 21.95
C ALA A 41 -8.46 -36.83 20.97
N GLN A 42 -7.91 -37.96 21.40
CA GLN A 42 -8.05 -39.30 20.83
C GLN A 42 -9.53 -39.73 20.78
N GLY A 43 -9.85 -40.67 19.88
CA GLY A 43 -10.95 -41.61 20.12
C GLY A 43 -11.74 -42.02 18.88
N ASN A 44 -11.77 -43.33 18.63
CA ASN A 44 -12.46 -44.01 17.54
C ASN A 44 -14.00 -43.86 17.56
N ARG A 45 -14.57 -43.76 16.35
CA ARG A 45 -15.72 -44.52 15.78
C ARG A 45 -17.05 -44.57 16.57
N GLU A 46 -18.11 -44.00 16.00
CA GLU A 46 -19.36 -44.65 15.48
C GLU A 46 -20.49 -43.61 15.25
N GLU A 47 -21.11 -43.63 14.07
CA GLU A 47 -22.41 -42.97 13.76
C GLU A 47 -23.59 -43.75 14.41
N PRO A 48 -24.88 -43.39 14.19
CA PRO A 48 -25.58 -42.15 14.54
C PRO A 48 -26.87 -42.46 15.33
N LYS A 49 -27.44 -41.50 16.08
CA LYS A 49 -28.88 -41.56 16.45
C LYS A 49 -29.51 -40.17 16.48
N SER A 50 -30.45 -39.97 15.54
CA SER A 50 -31.40 -38.87 15.47
C SER A 50 -32.28 -38.77 16.71
N GLN A 51 -32.44 -37.57 17.27
CA GLN A 51 -33.67 -37.16 17.96
C GLN A 51 -33.90 -35.66 17.69
N SER A 52 -35.08 -35.34 17.18
CA SER A 52 -35.54 -33.98 16.88
C SER A 52 -35.96 -33.26 18.16
N ILE A 53 -35.64 -31.98 18.30
CA ILE A 53 -36.22 -31.12 19.33
C ILE A 53 -36.46 -29.71 18.74
N ASP A 54 -37.67 -29.22 19.01
CA ASP A 54 -38.34 -27.97 18.63
C ASP A 54 -37.54 -26.67 18.92
N PRO A 55 -37.72 -25.59 18.12
CA PRO A 55 -36.92 -24.36 18.19
C PRO A 55 -37.54 -23.24 19.07
N GLU A 56 -38.09 -23.53 20.25
CA GLU A 56 -38.71 -22.48 21.11
C GLU A 56 -38.30 -22.50 22.60
N SER A 57 -37.06 -22.91 22.93
CA SER A 57 -36.62 -22.98 24.35
C SER A 57 -35.25 -22.36 24.68
N ASP A 58 -34.53 -21.71 23.76
CA ASP A 58 -33.16 -21.23 24.04
C ASP A 58 -32.97 -19.70 24.21
N LEU A 59 -34.07 -18.93 24.29
CA LEU A 59 -33.99 -17.47 24.44
C LEU A 59 -33.74 -16.96 25.87
N LYS A 60 -33.42 -17.82 26.84
CA LYS A 60 -33.18 -17.40 28.25
C LYS A 60 -31.88 -17.89 28.89
N LYS A 61 -30.87 -18.24 28.09
CA LYS A 61 -29.54 -18.54 28.65
C LYS A 61 -28.37 -18.09 27.76
N LEU A 62 -28.48 -16.90 27.17
CA LEU A 62 -27.28 -16.15 26.78
C LEU A 62 -26.82 -15.37 28.00
N GLY A 63 -25.88 -15.96 28.73
CA GLY A 63 -25.13 -15.29 29.77
C GLY A 63 -24.53 -14.00 29.22
N ALA A 64 -24.40 -13.01 30.11
CA ALA A 64 -23.71 -11.76 29.85
C ALA A 64 -22.39 -12.01 29.08
N PRO A 65 -22.00 -11.13 28.13
CA PRO A 65 -20.72 -11.27 27.48
C PRO A 65 -19.63 -11.25 28.55
N ASP A 66 -18.89 -12.35 28.60
CA ASP A 66 -17.71 -12.55 29.41
C ASP A 66 -16.75 -11.38 29.18
N GLN A 67 -16.48 -10.60 30.23
CA GLN A 67 -15.38 -9.62 30.25
C GLN A 67 -14.06 -10.39 30.33
N GLY A 68 -13.72 -11.11 29.27
CA GLY A 68 -12.45 -11.80 29.10
C GLY A 68 -11.45 -10.90 28.38
N ASN A 69 -10.44 -10.42 29.13
CA ASN A 69 -9.20 -9.81 28.67
C ASN A 69 -9.31 -8.56 27.76
N ALA A 70 -9.58 -7.41 28.40
CA ALA A 70 -9.28 -6.09 27.86
C ALA A 70 -7.79 -5.68 28.02
N ASP A 71 -6.86 -6.61 27.82
CA ASP A 71 -5.43 -6.35 27.82
C ASP A 71 -4.80 -6.86 26.53
N GLN A 72 -4.16 -5.95 25.80
CA GLN A 72 -3.33 -6.15 24.59
C GLN A 72 -3.92 -5.87 23.19
N GLN A 73 -5.01 -5.12 23.06
CA GLN A 73 -5.07 -4.18 21.92
C GLN A 73 -4.34 -2.90 22.31
N LYS A 74 -3.00 -2.95 22.28
CA LYS A 74 -2.19 -1.73 22.23
C LYS A 74 -2.64 -1.01 20.96
N GLY A 75 -3.59 -0.08 21.08
CA GLY A 75 -4.05 0.72 19.95
C GLY A 75 -2.83 1.28 19.26
N ILE A 76 -2.69 1.02 17.96
CA ILE A 76 -1.60 1.57 17.17
C ILE A 76 -1.64 3.08 17.37
N ALA A 77 -0.63 3.60 18.07
CA ALA A 77 -0.57 5.03 18.34
C ALA A 77 -0.53 5.75 16.98
N MET A 78 -1.43 6.72 16.81
CA MET A 78 -1.49 7.52 15.60
C MET A 78 -0.13 8.23 15.41
N PRO A 79 0.55 8.10 14.26
CA PRO A 79 1.82 8.76 14.05
C PRO A 79 1.67 10.28 14.16
N ASP A 80 2.65 10.94 14.75
CA ASP A 80 2.70 12.40 14.89
C ASP A 80 2.69 13.14 13.53
N PHE A 81 3.10 12.45 12.46
CA PHE A 81 3.04 12.92 11.08
C PHE A 81 1.69 12.70 10.39
N PHE A 82 0.65 12.29 11.13
CA PHE A 82 -0.74 12.34 10.70
C PHE A 82 -1.48 13.53 11.33
N ASP A 83 -2.22 14.29 10.52
CA ASP A 83 -3.11 15.36 10.98
C ASP A 83 -4.54 14.81 11.02
N SER A 84 -4.98 14.33 12.18
CA SER A 84 -6.31 13.76 12.37
C SER A 84 -7.45 14.77 12.17
N GLY A 85 -7.20 16.05 12.47
CA GLY A 85 -8.18 17.12 12.27
C GLY A 85 -8.43 17.41 10.79
N LYS A 86 -7.45 17.14 9.92
CA LYS A 86 -7.56 17.33 8.47
C LYS A 86 -7.59 16.03 7.66
N GLY A 87 -7.52 14.88 8.33
CA GLY A 87 -7.48 13.56 7.69
C GLY A 87 -6.37 13.42 6.66
N ARG A 88 -5.17 13.96 6.92
CA ARG A 88 -4.09 14.00 5.91
C ARG A 88 -2.70 13.74 6.48
N VAL A 89 -1.82 13.22 5.62
CA VAL A 89 -0.38 13.11 5.92
C VAL A 89 0.22 14.52 6.05
N LYS A 90 0.97 14.78 7.12
CA LYS A 90 1.68 16.05 7.29
C LYS A 90 2.85 16.14 6.31
N ASP A 91 3.23 17.37 5.98
CA ASP A 91 4.38 17.77 5.13
C ASP A 91 4.38 17.25 3.68
N LEU A 92 3.53 16.30 3.31
CA LEU A 92 3.31 15.96 1.91
C LEU A 92 2.24 16.88 1.32
N PRO A 93 2.40 17.31 0.07
CA PRO A 93 1.39 18.11 -0.60
C PRO A 93 0.09 17.32 -0.73
N TYR A 94 -1.03 17.96 -0.41
CA TYR A 94 -2.38 17.39 -0.52
C TYR A 94 -3.07 17.96 -1.75
N TYR A 95 -3.60 17.10 -2.62
CA TYR A 95 -4.33 17.55 -3.81
C TYR A 95 -5.74 18.01 -3.43
N PRO A 96 -6.09 19.30 -3.57
CA PRO A 96 -7.27 19.88 -2.92
C PRO A 96 -8.61 19.35 -3.46
N ARG A 97 -8.65 18.87 -4.70
CA ARG A 97 -9.87 18.33 -5.33
C ARG A 97 -9.99 16.81 -5.22
N ALA A 98 -9.06 16.13 -4.55
CA ALA A 98 -9.14 14.70 -4.32
C ALA A 98 -9.92 14.38 -3.04
N VAL A 99 -10.62 13.26 -3.08
CA VAL A 99 -11.33 12.68 -1.94
C VAL A 99 -10.51 11.51 -1.41
N THR A 100 -10.23 11.51 -0.11
CA THR A 100 -9.56 10.38 0.56
C THR A 100 -10.51 9.19 0.61
N THR A 101 -10.04 8.03 0.15
CA THR A 101 -10.81 6.78 0.13
C THR A 101 -10.32 5.77 1.16
N ASN A 102 -9.06 5.85 1.56
CA ASN A 102 -8.46 4.90 2.48
C ASN A 102 -7.25 5.53 3.19
N ILE A 103 -7.09 5.21 4.48
CA ILE A 103 -5.92 5.55 5.27
C ILE A 103 -5.50 4.28 6.01
N GLN A 104 -4.25 3.87 5.84
CA GLN A 104 -3.68 2.71 6.51
C GLN A 104 -2.44 3.13 7.27
N ILE A 105 -2.30 2.60 8.48
CA ILE A 105 -1.13 2.80 9.33
C ILE A 105 -0.61 1.43 9.69
N ALA A 106 0.65 1.17 9.36
CA ALA A 106 1.29 -0.09 9.61
C ALA A 106 2.66 0.13 10.25
N PRO A 107 2.94 -0.45 11.42
CA PRO A 107 4.31 -0.63 11.86
C PRO A 107 4.98 -1.69 10.99
N VAL A 108 6.11 -1.35 10.37
CA VAL A 108 6.95 -2.28 9.61
C VAL A 108 8.31 -2.32 10.30
N SER A 109 8.55 -3.36 11.10
CA SER A 109 9.73 -3.49 11.95
C SER A 109 9.90 -2.27 12.87
N ASN A 110 10.93 -1.45 12.64
CA ASN A 110 11.22 -0.22 13.39
C ASN A 110 10.71 1.05 12.70
N THR A 111 9.87 0.93 11.69
CA THR A 111 9.39 2.05 10.89
C THR A 111 7.89 2.16 11.02
N THR A 112 7.39 3.34 11.38
CA THR A 112 5.95 3.61 11.26
C THR A 112 5.67 4.13 9.87
N MET A 113 4.77 3.47 9.14
CA MET A 113 4.34 3.86 7.81
C MET A 113 2.87 4.27 7.81
N LEU A 114 2.56 5.34 7.10
CA LEU A 114 1.20 5.74 6.77
C LEU A 114 1.02 5.80 5.26
N LEU A 115 -0.07 5.20 4.79
CA LEU A 115 -0.52 5.22 3.41
C LEU A 115 -1.87 5.93 3.35
N GLN A 116 -2.00 6.95 2.50
CA GLN A 116 -3.25 7.64 2.23
C GLN A 116 -3.57 7.51 0.74
N VAL A 117 -4.72 6.91 0.43
CA VAL A 117 -5.22 6.77 -0.94
C VAL A 117 -6.33 7.79 -1.15
N MET A 118 -6.25 8.50 -2.25
CA MET A 118 -7.21 9.49 -2.67
C MET A 118 -7.59 9.27 -4.13
N LYS A 119 -8.73 9.82 -4.54
CA LYS A 119 -9.15 9.82 -5.95
C LYS A 119 -9.67 11.19 -6.37
N THR A 120 -9.48 11.52 -7.63
CA THR A 120 -10.09 12.68 -8.28
C THR A 120 -10.58 12.30 -9.68
N ARG A 121 -11.48 13.12 -10.24
CA ARG A 121 -11.90 13.06 -11.65
C ARG A 121 -11.13 14.03 -12.55
N ASP A 122 -10.19 14.78 -11.97
CA ASP A 122 -9.31 15.64 -12.75
C ASP A 122 -8.36 14.81 -13.63
N SER A 123 -7.84 15.43 -14.68
CA SER A 123 -6.94 14.74 -15.61
C SER A 123 -5.63 14.35 -14.93
N PHE A 124 -5.02 13.28 -15.43
CA PHE A 124 -3.72 12.80 -14.95
C PHE A 124 -2.66 13.91 -15.00
N GLU A 125 -2.62 14.67 -16.10
CA GLU A 125 -1.69 15.78 -16.34
C GLU A 125 -1.90 16.92 -15.34
N THR A 126 -3.15 17.21 -14.99
CA THR A 126 -3.48 18.25 -14.03
C THR A 126 -2.97 17.88 -12.63
N VAL A 127 -3.13 16.61 -12.27
CA VAL A 127 -2.68 16.09 -10.97
C VAL A 127 -1.16 16.03 -10.89
N THR A 128 -0.48 15.52 -11.92
CA THR A 128 0.99 15.43 -11.92
C THR A 128 1.65 16.79 -11.96
N ALA A 129 1.12 17.76 -12.72
CA ALA A 129 1.62 19.14 -12.75
C ALA A 129 1.53 19.82 -11.37
N PHE A 130 0.45 19.55 -10.62
CA PHE A 130 0.33 20.03 -9.24
C PHE A 130 1.46 19.49 -8.36
N PHE A 131 1.73 18.19 -8.41
CA PHE A 131 2.76 17.58 -7.56
C PHE A 131 4.18 18.00 -7.96
N ASP A 132 4.47 18.11 -9.26
CA ASP A 132 5.75 18.63 -9.75
C ASP A 132 6.00 20.07 -9.26
N GLN A 133 4.96 20.90 -9.14
CA GLN A 133 5.09 22.25 -8.61
C GLN A 133 5.20 22.26 -7.08
N ALA A 134 4.35 21.50 -6.39
CA ALA A 134 4.30 21.50 -4.94
C ALA A 134 5.60 20.96 -4.30
N LEU A 135 6.19 19.92 -4.90
CA LEU A 135 7.43 19.31 -4.40
C LEU A 135 8.64 20.25 -4.46
N LYS A 136 8.67 21.23 -5.38
CA LYS A 136 9.75 22.24 -5.44
C LYS A 136 9.80 23.14 -4.23
N THR A 137 8.70 23.25 -3.48
CA THR A 137 8.57 24.17 -2.33
C THR A 137 8.40 23.44 -0.99
N GLY A 138 8.20 22.12 -1.01
CA GLY A 138 7.77 21.33 0.15
C GLY A 138 8.87 20.83 1.09
N GLY A 139 10.13 21.23 0.90
CA GLY A 139 11.26 20.80 1.73
C GLY A 139 11.65 19.32 1.60
N TRP A 140 11.00 18.57 0.71
CA TRP A 140 11.38 17.21 0.33
C TRP A 140 12.40 17.23 -0.81
N LYS A 141 13.37 16.32 -0.76
CA LYS A 141 14.28 16.06 -1.88
C LYS A 141 13.75 14.87 -2.67
N ILE A 142 13.65 15.02 -3.98
CA ILE A 142 13.28 13.92 -4.87
C ILE A 142 14.49 13.00 -5.01
N SER A 143 14.37 11.76 -4.52
CA SER A 143 15.42 10.74 -4.61
C SER A 143 15.28 9.89 -5.87
N SER A 144 14.05 9.67 -6.34
CA SER A 144 13.76 9.00 -7.61
C SER A 144 12.47 9.53 -8.21
N LEU A 145 12.38 9.48 -9.54
CA LEU A 145 11.24 9.92 -10.32
C LEU A 145 11.00 8.95 -11.47
N ASN A 146 9.81 8.35 -11.50
CA ASN A 146 9.34 7.52 -12.60
C ASN A 146 8.19 8.24 -13.32
N LYS A 147 8.30 8.37 -14.64
CA LYS A 147 7.30 9.02 -15.49
C LYS A 147 6.86 8.06 -16.59
N GLY A 148 5.70 7.42 -16.41
CA GLY A 148 5.01 6.64 -17.43
C GLY A 148 3.81 7.40 -18.03
N GLU A 149 3.14 6.78 -19.00
CA GLU A 149 1.97 7.37 -19.67
C GLU A 149 0.73 7.47 -18.75
N SER A 150 0.59 6.55 -17.79
CA SER A 150 -0.56 6.48 -16.88
C SER A 150 -0.16 6.37 -15.41
N LEU A 151 1.14 6.42 -15.12
CA LEU A 151 1.68 6.25 -13.78
C LEU A 151 2.90 7.15 -13.60
N TRP A 152 2.83 8.07 -12.66
CA TRP A 152 3.97 8.86 -12.21
C TRP A 152 4.21 8.60 -10.74
N SER A 153 5.48 8.45 -10.35
CA SER A 153 5.84 8.32 -8.94
C SER A 153 7.09 9.13 -8.60
N TRP A 154 7.05 9.72 -7.42
CA TRP A 154 8.15 10.42 -6.80
C TRP A 154 8.49 9.68 -5.51
N GLU A 155 9.74 9.24 -5.39
CA GLU A 155 10.31 8.83 -4.11
C GLU A 155 11.00 10.05 -3.50
N LEU A 156 10.76 10.27 -2.21
CA LEU A 156 11.11 11.48 -1.50
C LEU A 156 11.93 11.14 -0.26
N ALA A 157 12.94 11.95 0.01
CA ALA A 157 13.71 11.90 1.23
C ALA A 157 13.65 13.27 1.94
N LYS A 158 13.57 13.22 3.26
CA LYS A 158 13.73 14.36 4.16
C LYS A 158 14.73 13.96 5.24
N ASP A 159 15.33 14.93 5.92
CA ASP A 159 16.41 14.68 6.88
C ASP A 159 16.02 13.60 7.92
N LYS A 160 17.03 12.95 8.52
CA LYS A 160 16.85 12.04 9.68
C LYS A 160 15.94 10.83 9.46
N GLY A 161 16.15 10.11 8.36
CA GLY A 161 15.46 8.83 8.11
C GLY A 161 13.98 8.96 7.76
N GLU A 162 13.52 10.15 7.36
CA GLU A 162 12.17 10.35 6.84
C GLU A 162 12.09 10.06 5.35
N GLN A 163 11.15 9.19 4.99
CA GLN A 163 10.88 8.80 3.62
C GLN A 163 9.44 9.16 3.25
N GLY A 164 9.25 9.62 2.03
CA GLY A 164 7.96 9.90 1.45
C GLY A 164 7.84 9.28 0.06
N ALA A 165 6.62 9.04 -0.39
CA ALA A 165 6.37 8.78 -1.80
C ALA A 165 5.02 9.36 -2.20
N ILE A 166 4.95 9.77 -3.46
CA ILE A 166 3.72 10.18 -4.13
C ILE A 166 3.61 9.32 -5.37
N GLN A 167 2.48 8.67 -5.56
CA GLN A 167 2.16 7.96 -6.79
C GLN A 167 0.84 8.49 -7.33
N VAL A 168 0.80 8.78 -8.62
CA VAL A 168 -0.39 9.20 -9.34
C VAL A 168 -0.60 8.18 -10.44
N GLU A 169 -1.81 7.61 -10.50
CA GLU A 169 -2.17 6.58 -11.47
C GLU A 169 -3.50 6.94 -12.13
N GLY A 170 -3.51 7.06 -13.45
CA GLY A 170 -4.70 7.35 -14.25
C GLY A 170 -5.38 6.07 -14.73
N GLN A 171 -6.64 5.87 -14.36
CA GLN A 171 -7.50 4.83 -14.92
C GLN A 171 -8.36 5.43 -16.04
N LYS A 172 -7.84 5.36 -17.27
CA LYS A 172 -8.46 5.96 -18.47
C LYS A 172 -9.91 5.51 -18.69
N GLU A 173 -10.20 4.24 -18.45
CA GLU A 173 -11.53 3.65 -18.66
C GLU A 173 -12.60 4.22 -17.71
N GLN A 174 -12.20 4.59 -16.49
CA GLN A 174 -13.13 5.08 -15.46
C GLN A 174 -13.15 6.60 -15.36
N GLY A 175 -12.22 7.30 -16.03
CA GLY A 175 -12.03 8.74 -15.88
C GLY A 175 -11.65 9.14 -14.45
N ILE A 176 -10.94 8.26 -13.74
CA ILE A 176 -10.53 8.45 -12.35
C ILE A 176 -9.00 8.43 -12.28
N VAL A 177 -8.44 9.36 -11.50
CA VAL A 177 -7.04 9.37 -11.11
C VAL A 177 -6.94 9.01 -9.64
N PHE A 178 -6.13 8.01 -9.33
CA PHE A 178 -5.76 7.64 -7.98
C PHE A 178 -4.46 8.35 -7.58
N ILE A 179 -4.42 8.80 -6.34
CA ILE A 179 -3.25 9.43 -5.73
C ILE A 179 -2.94 8.67 -4.46
N VAL A 180 -1.72 8.20 -4.33
CA VAL A 180 -1.23 7.50 -3.15
C VAL A 180 -0.13 8.32 -2.53
N LEU A 181 -0.33 8.73 -1.28
CA LEU A 181 0.68 9.38 -0.45
C LEU A 181 1.19 8.37 0.57
N ARG A 182 2.51 8.17 0.63
CA ARG A 182 3.17 7.34 1.63
C ARG A 182 4.14 8.19 2.43
N ARG A 183 4.12 8.07 3.75
CA ARG A 183 5.19 8.59 4.61
C ARG A 183 5.63 7.52 5.59
N ALA A 184 6.93 7.38 5.75
CA ALA A 184 7.56 6.43 6.64
C ALA A 184 8.62 7.14 7.49
N ARG A 185 8.69 6.79 8.78
CA ARG A 185 9.74 7.26 9.68
C ARG A 185 10.28 6.13 10.53
N SER A 186 11.60 5.98 10.54
CA SER A 186 12.31 5.03 11.39
C SER A 186 12.37 5.51 12.85
N ALA A 187 12.11 4.60 13.79
CA ALA A 187 12.16 4.85 15.23
C ALA A 187 13.58 5.08 15.75
N THR A 188 14.61 4.53 15.08
CA THR A 188 16.02 4.62 15.49
C THR A 188 16.58 6.06 15.55
N GLU A 189 15.87 7.04 14.97
CA GLU A 189 16.24 8.46 14.96
C GLU A 189 15.49 9.31 16.01
N LEU A 190 14.48 8.74 16.69
CA LEU A 190 13.71 9.44 17.73
C LEU A 190 14.44 9.45 19.09
N ASP A 191 15.34 8.49 19.35
CA ASP A 191 16.01 8.29 20.66
C ASP A 191 17.35 9.03 20.84
N LYS A 192 17.72 9.95 19.93
CA LYS A 192 18.96 10.75 20.03
C LYS A 192 18.76 12.19 20.52
N LYS A 193 17.74 12.46 21.33
CA LYS A 193 17.53 13.77 21.96
C LYS A 193 17.64 13.72 23.46
#